data_AF-A0A920DIF3-F1
#
_entry.id   AF-A0A920DIF3-F1
#
_cell.length_a   1.000
_cell.length_b   1.000
_cell.length_c   1.000
_cell.angle_alpha   90.00
_cell.angle_beta   90.00
_cell.angle_gamma   90.00
#
_symmetry.space_group_name_H-M   'P 1'
#
loop_
_entity.id
_entity.type
_entity.pdbx_description
1 polymer ?
#
loop_
_entity_poly.entity_id
_entity_poly.type
_entity_poly.pdbx_seq_one_letter_code
_entity_poly.pdbx_strand_id
1 'polypeptide(L)'
;MNPTSSSKDLYLEEILDGNYLDSIANPREFLGFEIGERVATPEQITEAINQWATQSNRMKVVQYGQTHEGRPLVAVFISSPENINRCQKYQDNLNKLADAKKYK
;
A
#
# COMPACT_ATOMS: atom_id res chain seq x y z
N MET A 1 22.40 14.06 17.97
CA MET A 1 22.72 14.16 16.53
C MET A 1 21.44 14.58 15.83
N ASN A 2 21.48 15.67 15.07
CA ASN A 2 20.34 16.06 14.23
C ASN A 2 20.50 15.43 12.84
N PRO A 3 19.40 15.02 12.17
CA PRO A 3 19.46 14.51 10.81
C PRO A 3 20.02 15.57 9.86
N THR A 4 20.76 15.14 8.83
CA THR A 4 21.43 16.00 7.85
C THR A 4 20.47 16.71 6.90
N SER A 5 19.24 16.22 6.77
CA SER A 5 18.16 16.85 5.99
C SER A 5 16.82 16.25 6.41
N SER A 6 15.75 17.06 6.47
CA SER A 6 14.39 16.55 6.67
C SER A 6 13.73 16.33 5.32
N SER A 7 12.76 15.40 5.23
CA SER A 7 12.06 15.12 3.96
C SER A 7 11.43 16.38 3.33
N LYS A 8 11.01 17.35 4.14
CA LYS A 8 10.46 18.63 3.67
C LYS A 8 11.49 19.50 2.93
N ASP A 9 12.77 19.33 3.24
CA ASP A 9 13.88 20.06 2.61
C ASP A 9 14.34 19.40 1.29
N LEU A 10 13.89 18.18 1.01
CA LEU A 10 14.28 17.40 -0.18
C LEU A 10 13.42 17.69 -1.41
N TYR A 11 12.25 18.30 -1.25
CA TYR A 11 11.30 18.56 -2.33
C TYR A 11 10.99 20.06 -2.43
N LEU A 12 10.95 20.58 -3.66
CA LEU A 12 10.67 21.99 -3.95
C LEU A 12 9.21 22.38 -3.64
N GLU A 13 8.33 21.39 -3.61
CA GLU A 13 6.89 21.56 -3.38
C GLU A 13 6.44 20.65 -2.23
N GLU A 14 5.38 21.06 -1.55
CA GLU A 14 4.76 20.24 -0.52
C GLU A 14 4.01 19.06 -1.18
N ILE A 15 4.69 17.92 -1.28
CA ILE A 15 4.13 16.71 -1.91
C ILE A 15 3.11 15.96 -1.04
N LEU A 16 2.83 16.46 0.17
CA LEU A 16 1.86 15.92 1.12
C LEU A 16 0.76 16.95 1.47
N ASP A 17 0.40 17.81 0.51
CA ASP A 17 -0.75 18.70 0.61
C ASP A 17 -1.98 18.00 0.03
N GLY A 18 -2.85 17.48 0.91
CA GLY A 18 -4.01 16.72 0.48
C GLY A 18 -5.12 16.68 1.53
N ASN A 19 -6.35 16.46 1.04
CA ASN A 19 -7.49 16.19 1.93
C ASN A 19 -7.44 14.73 2.39
N TYR A 20 -6.96 14.52 3.60
CA TYR A 20 -6.93 13.21 4.24
C TYR A 20 -8.28 12.90 4.90
N LEU A 21 -8.65 11.62 4.93
CA LEU A 21 -9.84 11.17 5.63
C LEU A 21 -9.49 10.93 7.11
N ASP A 22 -10.17 11.61 8.03
CA ASP A 22 -9.98 11.43 9.49
C ASP A 22 -10.24 10.00 9.96
N SER A 23 -10.99 9.21 9.20
CA SER A 23 -11.24 7.80 9.50
C SER A 23 -10.05 6.88 9.25
N ILE A 24 -9.01 7.36 8.56
CA ILE A 24 -7.80 6.60 8.28
C ILE A 24 -6.74 7.04 9.28
N ALA A 25 -6.34 6.11 10.14
CA ALA A 25 -5.38 6.39 11.20
C ALA A 25 -4.00 6.75 10.65
N ASN A 26 -3.36 7.69 11.32
CA ASN A 26 -2.09 8.24 10.88
C ASN A 26 -0.98 7.21 11.11
N PRO A 27 0.00 7.06 10.19
CA PRO A 27 1.12 6.13 10.37
C PRO A 27 1.84 6.28 11.72
N ARG A 28 1.91 7.49 12.28
CA ARG A 28 2.51 7.75 13.60
C ARG A 28 1.88 6.90 14.71
N GLU A 29 0.57 6.61 14.62
CA GLU A 29 -0.16 5.85 15.64
C GLU A 29 0.32 4.40 15.76
N PHE A 30 0.77 3.80 14.65
CA PHE A 30 1.27 2.42 14.65
C PHE A 30 2.80 2.36 14.70
N LEU A 31 3.49 3.34 14.11
CA LEU A 31 4.95 3.37 14.07
C LEU A 31 5.55 3.85 15.40
N GLY A 32 4.86 4.75 16.11
CA GLY A 32 5.34 5.37 17.35
C GLY A 32 6.40 6.46 17.13
N PHE A 33 6.60 6.90 15.89
CA PHE A 33 7.52 7.97 15.48
C PHE A 33 7.04 8.62 14.19
N GLU A 34 7.64 9.74 13.81
CA GLU A 34 7.26 10.46 12.58
C GLU A 34 7.74 9.80 11.31
N ILE A 35 6.96 9.99 10.23
CA ILE A 35 7.40 9.62 8.89
C ILE A 35 8.73 10.33 8.60
N GLY A 36 9.76 9.54 8.27
CA GLY A 36 11.10 10.05 7.95
C GLY A 36 12.03 10.22 9.16
N GLU A 37 11.56 10.00 10.39
CA GLU A 37 12.42 10.08 11.59
C GLU A 37 13.39 8.90 11.68
N ARG A 38 12.90 7.68 11.37
CA ARG A 38 13.72 6.47 11.25
C ARG A 38 13.09 5.46 10.30
N VAL A 39 13.86 4.42 9.95
CA VAL A 39 13.37 3.30 9.13
C VAL A 39 12.46 2.41 9.96
N ALA A 40 11.25 2.15 9.46
CA ALA A 40 10.30 1.21 10.07
C ALA A 40 10.72 -0.25 9.85
N THR A 41 10.46 -1.11 10.84
CA THR A 41 10.74 -2.55 10.69
C THR A 41 9.71 -3.20 9.75
N PRO A 42 10.03 -4.35 9.14
CA PRO A 42 9.08 -5.08 8.31
C PRO A 42 7.76 -5.44 9.04
N GLU A 43 7.84 -5.73 10.35
CA GLU A 43 6.67 -6.00 11.18
C GLU A 43 5.79 -4.76 11.34
N GLN A 44 6.39 -3.61 11.67
CA GLN A 44 5.67 -2.35 11.78
C GLN A 44 4.98 -1.95 10.46
N ILE A 45 5.64 -2.17 9.33
CA ILE A 45 5.05 -1.92 8.01
C ILE A 45 3.87 -2.87 7.75
N THR A 46 4.02 -4.15 8.08
CA THR A 46 2.98 -5.16 7.89
C THR A 46 1.76 -4.86 8.77
N GLU A 47 1.97 -4.48 10.02
CA GLU A 47 0.90 -4.05 10.93
C GLU A 47 0.17 -2.82 10.41
N ALA A 48 0.88 -1.78 9.98
CA ALA A 48 0.27 -0.58 9.41
C ALA A 48 -0.58 -0.90 8.17
N ILE A 49 -0.06 -1.73 7.26
CA ILE A 49 -0.80 -2.19 6.07
C ILE A 49 -2.08 -2.92 6.45
N ASN A 50 -2.01 -3.84 7.43
CA ASN A 50 -3.17 -4.59 7.89
C ASN A 50 -4.22 -3.67 8.53
N GLN A 51 -3.79 -2.70 9.35
CA GLN A 51 -4.70 -1.72 9.95
C GLN A 51 -5.41 -0.89 8.87
N TRP A 52 -4.66 -0.32 7.91
CA TRP A 52 -5.26 0.45 6.83
C TRP A 52 -6.21 -0.35 5.94
N ALA A 53 -5.92 -1.65 5.74
CA ALA A 53 -6.81 -2.54 5.01
C ALA A 53 -8.18 -2.71 5.68
N THR A 54 -8.26 -2.57 7.01
CA THR A 54 -9.55 -2.60 7.74
C THR A 54 -10.30 -1.27 7.69
N GLN A 55 -9.58 -0.16 7.49
CA GLN A 55 -10.14 1.20 7.53
C GLN A 55 -10.55 1.73 6.16
N SER A 56 -9.98 1.17 5.07
CA SER A 56 -10.15 1.69 3.72
C SER A 56 -10.72 0.63 2.77
N ASN A 57 -11.82 0.97 2.10
CA ASN A 57 -12.38 0.19 0.99
C ASN A 57 -11.63 0.39 -0.35
N ARG A 58 -10.56 1.19 -0.35
CA ARG A 58 -9.70 1.49 -1.51
C ARG A 58 -8.45 0.62 -1.57
N MET A 59 -8.24 -0.21 -0.55
CA MET A 59 -7.07 -1.03 -0.39
C MET A 59 -7.45 -2.51 -0.48
N LYS A 60 -6.67 -3.29 -1.23
CA LYS A 60 -6.73 -4.75 -1.21
C LYS A 60 -5.35 -5.28 -0.93
N VAL A 61 -5.23 -6.04 0.15
CA VAL A 61 -3.96 -6.66 0.58
C VAL A 61 -4.02 -8.15 0.28
N VAL A 62 -3.01 -8.65 -0.42
CA VAL A 62 -2.88 -10.07 -0.75
C VAL A 62 -1.51 -10.54 -0.33
N GLN A 63 -1.45 -11.51 0.58
CA GLN A 63 -0.20 -12.22 0.87
C GLN A 63 0.10 -13.18 -0.28
N TYR A 64 1.22 -12.96 -0.96
CA TYR A 64 1.63 -13.81 -2.10
C TYR A 64 2.69 -14.84 -1.73
N GLY A 65 3.31 -14.70 -0.55
CA GLY A 65 4.33 -15.62 -0.11
C GLY A 65 4.83 -15.33 1.31
N GLN A 66 5.95 -15.95 1.62
CA GLN A 66 6.64 -15.82 2.89
C GLN A 66 8.15 -15.89 2.61
N THR A 67 8.93 -15.09 3.34
CA THR A 67 10.39 -15.16 3.28
C THR A 67 10.90 -16.44 3.96
N HIS A 68 12.17 -16.80 3.73
CA HIS A 68 12.82 -17.94 4.40
C HIS A 68 12.82 -17.84 5.94
N GLU A 69 12.75 -16.62 6.48
CA GLU A 69 12.68 -16.36 7.92
C GLU A 69 11.24 -16.24 8.44
N GLY A 70 10.24 -16.64 7.65
CA GLY A 70 8.85 -16.65 8.08
C GLY A 70 8.12 -15.31 7.99
N ARG A 71 8.76 -14.25 7.47
CA ARG A 71 8.09 -12.93 7.33
C ARG A 71 7.10 -12.94 6.16
N PRO A 72 5.86 -12.45 6.33
CA PRO A 72 4.86 -12.43 5.25
C PRO A 72 5.27 -11.46 4.14
N LEU A 73 5.04 -11.85 2.89
CA LEU A 73 5.23 -11.00 1.72
C LEU A 73 3.86 -10.60 1.17
N VAL A 74 3.56 -9.31 1.21
CA VAL A 74 2.24 -8.77 0.86
C VAL A 74 2.33 -7.87 -0.38
N ALA A 75 1.34 -8.01 -1.26
CA ALA A 75 1.07 -7.09 -2.35
C ALA A 75 -0.11 -6.20 -1.96
N VAL A 76 0.09 -4.89 -2.05
CA VAL A 76 -0.92 -3.88 -1.73
C VAL A 76 -1.42 -3.26 -3.03
N PHE A 77 -2.72 -3.40 -3.30
CA PHE A 77 -3.37 -2.78 -4.43
C PHE A 77 -4.22 -1.61 -3.94
N ILE A 78 -3.98 -0.42 -4.49
CA ILE A 78 -4.70 0.81 -4.14
C ILE A 78 -5.46 1.28 -5.38
N SER A 79 -6.79 1.40 -5.28
CA SER A 79 -7.63 1.91 -6.37
C SER A 79 -8.98 2.42 -5.85
N SER A 80 -9.85 2.84 -6.77
CA SER A 80 -11.25 3.10 -6.40
C SER A 80 -11.94 1.80 -5.95
N PRO A 81 -12.94 1.86 -5.04
CA PRO A 81 -13.63 0.66 -4.56
C PRO A 81 -14.29 -0.11 -5.72
N GLU A 82 -14.79 0.63 -6.71
CA GLU A 82 -15.36 0.05 -7.94
C GLU A 82 -14.34 -0.78 -8.73
N ASN A 83 -13.09 -0.33 -8.83
CA ASN A 83 -12.04 -1.07 -9.52
C ASN A 83 -11.61 -2.30 -8.74
N ILE A 84 -11.44 -2.18 -7.42
CA ILE A 84 -11.09 -3.30 -6.54
C ILE A 84 -12.14 -4.43 -6.65
N ASN A 85 -13.42 -4.06 -6.65
CA ASN A 85 -14.53 -5.03 -6.81
C ASN A 85 -14.57 -5.67 -8.20
N ARG A 86 -13.98 -5.04 -9.22
CA ARG A 86 -13.92 -5.55 -10.60
C ARG A 86 -12.62 -6.27 -10.94
N CYS A 87 -11.67 -6.41 -10.01
CA CYS A 87 -10.38 -7.06 -10.28
C CYS A 87 -10.50 -8.44 -10.94
N GLN A 88 -11.43 -9.28 -10.48
CA GLN A 88 -11.64 -10.61 -11.08
C GLN A 88 -12.07 -10.52 -12.54
N LYS A 89 -13.00 -9.60 -12.86
CA LYS A 89 -13.45 -9.34 -14.23
C LYS A 89 -12.30 -8.86 -15.12
N TYR A 90 -11.41 -8.00 -14.59
CA TYR A 90 -10.23 -7.55 -15.33
C TYR A 90 -9.26 -8.70 -15.63
N GLN A 91 -9.01 -9.58 -14.65
CA GLN A 91 -8.20 -10.78 -14.86
C GLN A 91 -8.81 -11.71 -15.93
N ASP A 92 -10.12 -11.97 -15.87
CA ASP A 92 -10.83 -12.76 -16.87
C ASP A 92 -10.72 -12.16 -18.28
N ASN A 93 -10.86 -10.84 -18.41
CA ASN A 93 -10.71 -10.15 -19.68
C ASN A 93 -9.27 -10.26 -20.22
N LEU A 94 -8.26 -10.10 -19.35
CA LEU A 94 -6.86 -10.28 -19.73
C LEU A 94 -6.57 -11.71 -20.19
N ASN A 95 -7.12 -12.72 -19.51
CA ASN A 95 -6.98 -14.12 -19.91
C ASN A 95 -7.61 -14.40 -21.29
N LYS A 96 -8.76 -13.79 -21.59
CA LYS A 96 -9.39 -13.88 -22.92
C LYS A 96 -8.56 -13.22 -24.02
N LEU A 97 -7.86 -12.12 -23.71
CA LEU A 97 -6.95 -11.45 -24.64
C LEU A 97 -5.67 -12.26 -24.86
N ALA A 98 -5.19 -12.95 -23.82
CA ALA A 98 -4.01 -13.81 -23.91
C ALA A 98 -4.26 -15.10 -24.71
N ASP A 99 -5.52 -15.58 -24.80
CA ASP A 99 -5.86 -16.78 -25.54
C ASP A 99 -6.10 -16.49 -27.04
N ALA A 100 -5.02 -16.61 -27.83
CA ALA A 100 -5.05 -16.44 -29.28
C ALA A 100 -5.89 -17.49 -30.04
N LYS A 101 -6.24 -18.63 -29.42
CA LYS A 101 -7.00 -19.70 -30.10
C LYS A 101 -8.48 -19.38 -30.24
N LYS A 102 -8.98 -18.42 -29.47
CA LYS A 102 -10.40 -18.03 -29.44
C LYS A 102 -10.85 -17.18 -30.64
N TYR A 103 -9.92 -16.69 -31.45
CA TYR A 103 -10.19 -15.82 -32.61
C TYR A 103 -9.77 -16.46 -33.95
N LYS A 104 -9.63 -17.79 -34.00
CA LYS A 104 -9.51 -18.58 -35.24
C LYS A 104 -10.83 -19.27 -35.53
#